data_AF-A0A1F4CKX4-F1
#
_entry.id   AF-A0A1F4CKX4-F1
#
_cell.length_a   1.000
_cell.length_b   1.000
_cell.length_c   1.000
_cell.angle_alpha   90.00
_cell.angle_beta   90.00
_cell.angle_gamma   90.00
#
_symmetry.space_group_name_H-M   'P 1'
#
loop_
_entity.id
_entity.type
_entity.pdbx_description
1 polymer ?
#
loop_
_entity_poly.entity_id
_entity_poly.type
_entity_poly.pdbx_seq_one_letter_code
_entity_poly.pdbx_strand_id
1 'polypeptide(L)'
;MKIRLKRDPVSRLLLGAFMLSAASVYTYQVQAATDQPPIPRGVAMKSWHDNGRDGRYLLQLAQGSALKAGKPVSGTVTGDANCDADAEGLSHCHNTVKLANGSQITVINTHEMHRYRCLGPGDSITLSAIGGPWIMGALPLK
;
A
#
# COMPACT_ATOMS: atom_id res chain seq x y z
N MET A 1 46.31 -67.04 -22.34
CA MET A 1 46.57 -68.03 -21.26
C MET A 1 46.54 -67.30 -19.91
N LYS A 2 45.60 -67.72 -19.04
CA LYS A 2 45.49 -67.56 -17.56
C LYS A 2 45.89 -66.23 -16.86
N ILE A 3 44.87 -65.45 -16.52
CA ILE A 3 44.43 -64.99 -15.17
C ILE A 3 45.51 -64.58 -14.14
N ARG A 4 45.42 -63.33 -13.64
CA ARG A 4 45.14 -63.06 -12.21
C ARG A 4 44.73 -61.60 -11.94
N LEU A 5 43.47 -61.45 -11.55
CA LEU A 5 42.97 -60.31 -10.78
C LEU A 5 43.73 -60.23 -9.44
N LYS A 6 44.14 -59.02 -9.07
CA LYS A 6 44.40 -58.67 -7.68
C LYS A 6 43.56 -57.44 -7.35
N ARG A 7 42.41 -57.69 -6.71
CA ARG A 7 41.72 -56.71 -5.88
C ARG A 7 42.38 -56.78 -4.52
N ASP A 8 42.71 -55.62 -3.99
CA ASP A 8 42.88 -55.39 -2.55
C ASP A 8 42.48 -53.93 -2.25
N PRO A 9 42.03 -53.63 -1.03
CA PRO A 9 40.77 -52.95 -0.82
C PRO A 9 40.91 -51.61 -0.08
N VAL A 10 39.83 -50.80 -0.17
CA VAL A 10 39.28 -49.96 0.91
C VAL A 10 40.27 -48.94 1.53
N SER A 11 40.05 -47.65 1.27
CA SER A 11 39.26 -46.81 2.20
C SER A 11 39.47 -45.32 1.91
N ARG A 12 38.33 -44.62 1.84
CA ARG A 12 38.11 -43.31 2.44
C ARG A 12 39.07 -42.18 2.04
N LEU A 13 38.58 -41.33 1.14
CA LEU A 13 38.40 -39.92 1.50
C LEU A 13 37.30 -39.32 0.62
N LEU A 14 36.12 -39.21 1.25
CA LEU A 14 35.04 -38.33 0.83
C LEU A 14 35.58 -36.89 0.85
N LEU A 15 35.65 -36.24 -0.31
CA LEU A 15 35.53 -34.79 -0.38
C LEU A 15 34.32 -34.46 -1.24
N GLY A 16 33.19 -34.30 -0.56
CA GLY A 16 32.02 -33.63 -1.10
C GLY A 16 32.33 -32.15 -1.25
N ALA A 17 32.35 -31.65 -2.49
CA ALA A 17 32.30 -30.22 -2.75
C ALA A 17 30.83 -29.78 -2.66
N PHE A 18 30.43 -29.31 -1.48
CA PHE A 18 29.21 -28.53 -1.32
C PHE A 18 29.40 -27.19 -2.05
N MET A 19 28.77 -27.04 -3.22
CA MET A 19 28.60 -25.75 -3.86
C MET A 19 27.58 -24.93 -3.05
N LEU A 20 28.07 -23.98 -2.27
CA LEU A 20 27.24 -22.95 -1.63
C LEU A 20 26.75 -21.98 -2.70
N SER A 21 25.49 -22.17 -3.13
CA SER A 21 24.76 -21.19 -3.91
C SER A 21 24.52 -19.95 -3.03
N ALA A 22 25.29 -18.87 -3.26
CA ALA A 22 25.01 -17.57 -2.66
C ALA A 22 23.76 -16.97 -3.33
N ALA A 23 22.58 -17.27 -2.80
CA ALA A 23 21.37 -16.55 -3.15
C ALA A 23 21.48 -15.13 -2.57
N SER A 24 21.76 -14.15 -3.43
CA SER A 24 21.74 -12.74 -3.07
C SER A 24 20.31 -12.33 -2.74
N VAL A 25 19.98 -12.31 -1.45
CA VAL A 25 18.73 -11.75 -0.97
C VAL A 25 18.86 -10.24 -1.11
N TYR A 26 18.31 -9.68 -2.19
CA TYR A 26 18.10 -8.24 -2.30
C TYR A 26 17.01 -7.85 -1.30
N THR A 27 17.41 -7.57 -0.06
CA THR A 27 16.52 -6.92 0.89
C THR A 27 16.35 -5.47 0.44
N TYR A 28 15.22 -5.17 -0.20
CA TYR A 28 14.76 -3.79 -0.35
C TYR A 28 14.50 -3.25 1.06
N GLN A 29 15.45 -2.52 1.60
CA GLN A 29 15.23 -1.68 2.77
C GLN A 29 14.31 -0.54 2.33
N VAL A 30 13.01 -0.67 2.60
CA VAL A 30 12.09 0.47 2.49
C VAL A 30 12.37 1.36 3.69
N GLN A 31 13.13 2.43 3.49
CA GLN A 31 13.24 3.51 4.46
C GLN A 31 11.91 4.27 4.52
N ALA A 32 11.15 4.05 5.59
CA ALA A 32 10.01 4.89 5.93
C ALA A 32 10.53 6.24 6.45
N ALA A 33 10.56 7.25 5.59
CA ALA A 33 10.62 8.63 6.05
C ALA A 33 9.19 9.03 6.44
N THR A 34 8.88 9.03 7.73
CA THR A 34 7.55 9.44 8.24
C THR A 34 7.55 10.95 8.46
N ASP A 35 7.41 11.70 7.36
CA ASP A 35 6.92 13.06 7.45
C ASP A 35 5.62 13.09 6.66
N GLN A 36 4.51 12.96 7.40
CA GLN A 36 3.17 12.98 6.83
C GLN A 36 3.05 14.22 5.92
N PRO A 37 2.41 14.11 4.74
CA PRO A 37 2.27 15.27 3.89
C PRO A 37 1.51 16.38 4.65
N PRO A 38 1.89 17.64 4.47
CA PRO A 38 1.26 18.73 5.19
C PRO A 38 -0.23 18.79 4.85
N ILE A 39 -1.06 18.91 5.89
CA ILE A 39 -2.51 19.05 5.72
C ILE A 39 -2.78 20.36 4.93
N PRO A 40 -3.53 20.31 3.81
CA PRO A 40 -3.79 21.48 2.98
C PRO A 40 -4.48 22.60 3.75
N ARG A 41 -4.16 23.86 3.43
CA ARG A 41 -4.86 25.01 4.01
C ARG A 41 -6.34 24.98 3.63
N GLY A 42 -7.20 25.44 4.54
CA GLY A 42 -8.64 25.57 4.31
C GLY A 42 -9.46 24.30 4.61
N VAL A 43 -8.82 23.19 4.96
CA VAL A 43 -9.55 22.02 5.50
C VAL A 43 -9.74 22.16 7.02
N ALA A 44 -10.83 21.60 7.53
CA ALA A 44 -11.16 21.65 8.95
C ALA A 44 -10.21 20.81 9.81
N MET A 45 -9.72 19.69 9.26
CA MET A 45 -8.83 18.74 9.92
C MET A 45 -7.52 19.41 10.37
N LYS A 46 -7.06 19.09 11.58
CA LYS A 46 -5.82 19.63 12.17
C LYS A 46 -4.73 18.57 12.38
N SER A 47 -5.10 17.29 12.35
CA SER A 47 -4.21 16.16 12.54
C SER A 47 -4.64 14.99 11.66
N TRP A 48 -3.68 14.21 11.16
CA TRP A 48 -3.95 12.97 10.42
C TRP A 48 -4.68 11.92 11.27
N HIS A 49 -4.52 11.98 12.59
CA HIS A 49 -5.28 11.17 13.55
C HIS A 49 -6.79 11.47 13.55
N ASP A 50 -7.24 12.59 12.97
CA ASP A 50 -8.66 12.92 12.84
C ASP A 50 -9.23 12.52 11.47
N ASN A 51 -8.41 12.03 10.54
CA ASN A 51 -8.86 11.66 9.21
C ASN A 51 -9.76 10.42 9.26
N GLY A 52 -10.94 10.48 8.64
CA GLY A 52 -11.99 9.46 8.73
C GLY A 52 -13.09 9.76 9.75
N ARG A 53 -12.92 10.80 10.59
CA ARG A 53 -13.97 11.28 11.49
C ARG A 53 -15.25 11.62 10.71
N ASP A 54 -16.39 11.17 11.23
CA ASP A 54 -17.72 11.39 10.63
C ASP A 54 -17.83 10.91 9.17
N GLY A 55 -17.00 9.93 8.77
CA GLY A 55 -16.96 9.42 7.41
C GLY A 55 -16.37 10.40 6.39
N ARG A 56 -15.63 11.41 6.84
CA ARG A 56 -14.92 12.40 6.01
C ARG A 56 -13.45 12.02 5.90
N TYR A 57 -12.94 11.97 4.68
CA TYR A 57 -11.56 11.58 4.40
C TYR A 57 -10.87 12.66 3.58
N LEU A 58 -9.74 13.17 4.04
CA LEU A 58 -8.78 13.88 3.20
C LEU A 58 -7.91 12.83 2.50
N LEU A 59 -7.91 12.86 1.19
CA LEU A 59 -7.29 11.87 0.32
C LEU A 59 -6.29 12.55 -0.61
N GLN A 60 -5.17 11.89 -0.88
CA GLN A 60 -4.22 12.32 -1.89
C GLN A 60 -4.36 11.47 -3.15
N LEU A 61 -4.51 12.10 -4.31
CA LEU A 61 -4.47 11.42 -5.59
C LEU A 61 -3.04 10.90 -5.86
N ALA A 62 -2.89 9.60 -5.98
CA ALA A 62 -1.63 8.96 -6.34
C ALA A 62 -1.57 8.58 -7.82
N GLN A 63 -2.69 8.10 -8.39
CA GLN A 63 -2.75 7.68 -9.80
C GLN A 63 -4.12 7.97 -10.41
N GLY A 64 -4.14 8.12 -11.74
CA GLY A 64 -5.33 8.46 -12.52
C GLY A 64 -5.46 9.96 -12.79
N SER A 65 -6.56 10.35 -13.42
CA SER A 65 -6.80 11.76 -13.76
C SER A 65 -7.32 12.55 -12.57
N ALA A 66 -6.81 13.77 -12.39
CA ALA A 66 -7.33 14.70 -11.40
C ALA A 66 -8.82 14.98 -11.62
N LEU A 67 -9.57 15.06 -10.51
CA LEU A 67 -10.98 15.43 -10.57
C LEU A 67 -11.10 16.90 -10.95
N LYS A 68 -12.09 17.21 -11.80
CA LYS A 68 -12.40 18.61 -12.15
C LYS A 68 -12.99 19.31 -10.92
N ALA A 69 -12.52 20.52 -10.64
CA ALA A 69 -13.07 21.34 -9.58
C ALA A 69 -14.54 21.69 -9.85
N GLY A 70 -15.30 21.91 -8.77
CA GLY A 70 -16.64 22.49 -8.82
C GLY A 70 -17.81 21.51 -8.78
N LYS A 71 -17.62 20.20 -8.96
CA LYS A 71 -18.69 19.21 -8.75
C LYS A 71 -18.18 17.93 -8.06
N PRO A 72 -18.89 17.45 -7.02
CA PRO A 72 -18.61 16.14 -6.45
C PRO A 72 -18.83 15.03 -7.46
N VAL A 73 -18.02 13.98 -7.37
CA VAL A 73 -18.07 12.78 -8.22
C VAL A 73 -18.31 11.57 -7.32
N SER A 74 -19.31 10.76 -7.64
CA SER A 74 -19.55 9.48 -6.95
C SER A 74 -18.57 8.42 -7.44
N GLY A 75 -18.18 7.52 -6.55
CA GLY A 75 -17.40 6.34 -6.86
C GLY A 75 -17.65 5.20 -5.88
N THR A 76 -17.07 4.05 -6.22
CA THR A 76 -17.07 2.85 -5.38
C THR A 76 -15.63 2.42 -5.17
N VAL A 77 -15.27 2.20 -3.92
CA VAL A 77 -13.96 1.62 -3.57
C VAL A 77 -13.96 0.16 -4.05
N THR A 78 -12.93 -0.23 -4.79
CA THR A 78 -12.80 -1.55 -5.43
C THR A 78 -11.61 -2.35 -4.92
N GLY A 79 -10.70 -1.72 -4.18
CA GLY A 79 -9.54 -2.36 -3.59
C GLY A 79 -8.88 -1.46 -2.57
N ASP A 80 -8.18 -2.09 -1.64
CA ASP A 80 -7.31 -1.51 -0.63
C ASP A 80 -5.98 -2.28 -0.62
N ALA A 81 -4.88 -1.57 -0.46
CA ALA A 81 -3.54 -2.14 -0.41
C ALA A 81 -2.63 -1.24 0.44
N ASN A 82 -1.48 -1.77 0.88
CA ASN A 82 -0.47 -1.02 1.64
C ASN A 82 -1.05 -0.35 2.91
N CYS A 83 -1.83 -1.11 3.66
CA CYS A 83 -2.58 -0.62 4.81
C CYS A 83 -1.88 -0.74 6.16
N ASP A 84 -0.71 -1.38 6.18
CA ASP A 84 0.07 -1.50 7.41
C ASP A 84 0.42 -0.10 7.94
N ALA A 85 0.30 0.06 9.26
CA ALA A 85 0.62 1.31 9.93
C ALA A 85 2.13 1.54 9.94
N ASP A 86 2.51 2.81 9.85
CA ASP A 86 3.89 3.25 10.00
C ASP A 86 4.31 3.33 11.48
N ALA A 87 5.51 3.88 11.73
CA ALA A 87 6.05 4.05 13.07
C ALA A 87 5.26 5.06 13.94
N GLU A 88 4.43 5.90 13.34
CA GLU A 88 3.55 6.86 14.02
C GLU A 88 2.14 6.27 14.27
N GLY A 89 1.91 5.03 13.84
CA GLY A 89 0.60 4.37 13.94
C GLY A 89 -0.40 4.83 12.88
N LEU A 90 0.07 5.49 11.81
CA LEU A 90 -0.76 5.94 10.70
C LEU A 90 -0.64 4.94 9.54
N SER A 91 -1.79 4.51 9.02
CA SER A 91 -1.87 3.71 7.80
C SER A 91 -1.95 4.62 6.59
N HIS A 92 -1.36 4.20 5.48
CA HIS A 92 -1.31 4.94 4.22
C HIS A 92 -1.98 4.17 3.08
N CYS A 93 -3.16 3.59 3.34
CA CYS A 93 -3.81 2.69 2.40
C CYS A 93 -3.95 3.30 1.00
N HIS A 94 -3.55 2.54 -0.01
CA HIS A 94 -3.82 2.81 -1.41
C HIS A 94 -5.20 2.27 -1.75
N ASN A 95 -6.19 3.15 -1.85
CA ASN A 95 -7.55 2.77 -2.22
C ASN A 95 -7.78 3.00 -3.70
N THR A 96 -8.23 1.96 -4.40
CA THR A 96 -8.62 2.04 -5.81
C THR A 96 -10.10 2.37 -5.90
N VAL A 97 -10.46 3.49 -6.53
CA VAL A 97 -11.85 3.94 -6.67
C VAL A 97 -12.26 3.92 -8.13
N LYS A 98 -13.33 3.18 -8.43
CA LYS A 98 -14.02 3.26 -9.72
C LYS A 98 -15.03 4.42 -9.66
N LEU A 99 -14.84 5.42 -10.51
CA LEU A 99 -15.72 6.59 -10.60
C LEU A 99 -16.97 6.28 -11.41
N ALA A 100 -18.03 7.07 -11.23
CA ALA A 100 -19.32 6.88 -11.91
C ALA A 100 -19.23 6.96 -13.46
N ASN A 101 -18.23 7.66 -13.99
CA ASN A 101 -17.96 7.71 -15.44
C ASN A 101 -17.19 6.48 -15.96
N GLY A 102 -16.89 5.50 -15.11
CA GLY A 102 -16.16 4.28 -15.43
C GLY A 102 -14.63 4.37 -15.32
N SER A 103 -14.05 5.57 -15.15
CA SER A 103 -12.61 5.70 -14.96
C SER A 103 -12.19 5.28 -13.55
N GLN A 104 -10.90 5.03 -13.36
CA GLN A 104 -10.34 4.60 -12.08
C GLN A 104 -9.27 5.57 -11.60
N ILE A 105 -9.22 5.77 -10.29
CA ILE A 105 -8.16 6.50 -9.60
C ILE A 105 -7.64 5.67 -8.43
N THR A 106 -6.39 5.92 -8.05
CA THR A 106 -5.82 5.43 -6.78
C THR A 106 -5.58 6.62 -5.88
N VAL A 107 -6.08 6.55 -4.65
CA VAL A 107 -5.87 7.56 -3.62
C VAL A 107 -5.10 6.97 -2.45
N ILE A 108 -4.30 7.79 -1.79
CA ILE A 108 -3.67 7.47 -0.50
C ILE A 108 -4.57 8.01 0.60
N ASN A 109 -5.00 7.13 1.49
CA ASN A 109 -5.76 7.44 2.68
C ASN A 109 -4.84 7.33 3.91
N THR A 110 -4.21 8.44 4.29
CA THR A 110 -3.41 8.56 5.51
C THR A 110 -4.34 8.71 6.72
N HIS A 111 -4.40 7.73 7.62
CA HIS A 111 -5.21 7.82 8.83
C HIS A 111 -4.86 6.79 9.91
N GLU A 112 -5.31 7.01 11.13
CA GLU A 112 -5.17 6.07 12.24
C GLU A 112 -6.29 5.01 12.19
N MET A 113 -5.98 3.82 11.64
CA MET A 113 -6.96 2.73 11.45
C MET A 113 -7.61 2.25 12.75
N HIS A 114 -6.90 2.33 13.88
CA HIS A 114 -7.43 1.98 15.20
C HIS A 114 -8.51 2.94 15.69
N ARG A 115 -8.52 4.18 15.19
CA ARG A 115 -9.45 5.23 15.58
C ARG A 115 -10.61 5.38 14.60
N TYR A 116 -10.30 5.33 13.30
CA TYR A 116 -11.29 5.39 12.23
C TYR A 116 -10.99 4.30 11.20
N ARG A 117 -11.98 3.49 10.83
CA ARG A 117 -11.79 2.42 9.85
C ARG A 117 -11.35 2.96 8.49
N CYS A 118 -10.60 2.15 7.75
CA CYS A 118 -10.21 2.48 6.39
C CYS A 118 -11.39 2.42 5.41
N LEU A 119 -11.20 3.03 4.25
CA LEU A 119 -12.05 2.80 3.09
C LEU A 119 -11.85 1.36 2.61
N GLY A 120 -12.93 0.59 2.55
CA GLY A 120 -12.90 -0.82 2.14
C GLY A 120 -13.63 -1.06 0.81
N PRO A 121 -13.34 -2.18 0.12
CA PRO A 121 -14.07 -2.57 -1.09
C PRO A 121 -15.58 -2.59 -0.88
N GLY A 122 -16.31 -1.98 -1.81
CA GLY A 122 -17.77 -1.83 -1.76
C GLY A 122 -18.26 -0.51 -1.13
N ASP A 123 -17.40 0.24 -0.44
CA ASP A 123 -17.76 1.56 0.09
C ASP A 123 -18.16 2.50 -1.06
N SER A 124 -19.37 3.05 -0.95
CA SER A 124 -19.83 4.14 -1.82
C SER A 124 -19.30 5.45 -1.27
N ILE A 125 -18.61 6.23 -2.11
CA ILE A 125 -17.94 7.45 -1.69
C ILE A 125 -18.24 8.61 -2.64
N THR A 126 -18.40 9.81 -2.09
CA THR A 126 -18.48 11.06 -2.85
C THR A 126 -17.14 11.78 -2.74
N LEU A 127 -16.55 12.15 -3.88
CA LEU A 127 -15.22 12.75 -3.98
C LEU A 127 -15.30 14.18 -4.54
N SER A 128 -14.62 15.13 -3.92
CA SER A 128 -14.53 16.52 -4.41
C SER A 128 -13.08 16.98 -4.44
N ALA A 129 -12.60 17.46 -5.59
CA ALA A 129 -11.28 18.10 -5.66
C ALA A 129 -11.26 19.38 -4.82
N ILE A 130 -10.20 19.55 -4.03
CA ILE A 130 -9.97 20.75 -3.21
C ILE A 130 -8.66 21.49 -3.56
N GLY A 131 -7.96 21.04 -4.61
CA GLY A 131 -6.78 21.70 -5.17
C GLY A 131 -5.54 20.81 -5.17
N GLY A 132 -4.68 20.96 -6.19
CA GLY A 132 -3.52 20.10 -6.37
C GLY A 132 -3.92 18.60 -6.41
N PRO A 133 -3.19 17.72 -5.70
CA PRO A 133 -3.54 16.29 -5.62
C PRO A 133 -4.65 15.99 -4.59
N TRP A 134 -5.24 17.00 -3.94
CA TRP A 134 -6.08 16.78 -2.76
C TRP A 134 -7.56 16.62 -3.09
N ILE A 135 -8.17 15.62 -2.45
CA ILE A 135 -9.55 15.23 -2.62
C ILE A 135 -10.20 15.11 -1.25
N MET A 136 -11.40 15.66 -1.09
CA MET A 136 -12.28 15.35 0.04
C MET A 136 -13.21 14.20 -0.34
N GLY A 137 -13.13 13.12 0.41
CA GLY A 137 -14.03 11.98 0.38
C GLY A 137 -15.08 12.06 1.48
N ALA A 138 -16.30 11.64 1.18
CA ALA A 138 -17.38 11.49 2.14
C ALA A 138 -18.16 10.21 1.89
N LEU A 139 -18.31 9.40 2.94
CA LEU A 139 -19.23 8.27 2.94
C LEU A 139 -20.65 8.74 3.28
N PRO A 140 -21.69 8.00 2.86
CA PRO A 140 -23.05 8.23 3.32
C PRO A 140 -23.11 8.17 4.85
N LEU A 141 -23.79 9.14 5.47
CA LEU A 141 -24.12 9.05 6.88
C LEU A 141 -25.08 7.87 7.08
N LYS A 142 -24.82 7.04 8.09
CA LYS A 142 -25.72 5.97 8.51
C LYS A 142 -26.76 6.50 9.48
#